data_AF-A0A4U1IVS3-F1
#
_entry.id   AF-A0A4U1IVS3-F1
#
_cell.length_a   1.000
_cell.length_b   1.000
_cell.length_c   1.000
_cell.angle_alpha   90.00
_cell.angle_beta   90.00
_cell.angle_gamma   90.00
#
_symmetry.space_group_name_H-M   'P 1'
#
loop_
_entity.id
_entity.type
_entity.pdbx_description
1 polymer ?
#
loop_
_entity_poly.entity_id
_entity_poly.type
_entity_poly.pdbx_seq_one_letter_code
_entity_poly.pdbx_strand_id
1 'polypeptide(L)'
;MLEALLHRRAEAQEARRAERAAQIAGSAAEHLARTAVWHEGRAHLDPSILFGAILADVGRRFIAFHGGRAFEVRMLRHTLWSAGEALSPHDDLTAWVDAEGLHFRWKNGRGGLNFLSQHVPARDIGFGLHVYLTPPVQRPSVHRAQRPPRRPVSLGDEVVNMTLFT
;
A
#
# COMPACT_ATOMS: atom_id res chain seq x y z
N MET A 1 52.02 3.78 -7.89
CA MET A 1 51.55 3.50 -6.50
C MET A 1 50.46 4.48 -6.04
N LEU A 2 50.62 5.80 -6.25
CA LEU A 2 49.60 6.80 -5.90
C LEU A 2 48.27 6.63 -6.66
N GLU A 3 48.32 6.38 -7.98
CA GLU A 3 47.11 6.16 -8.80
C GLU A 3 46.29 4.96 -8.32
N ALA A 4 46.94 3.86 -7.93
CA ALA A 4 46.25 2.68 -7.38
C ALA A 4 45.56 2.99 -6.03
N LEU A 5 46.16 3.83 -5.19
CA LEU A 5 45.55 4.26 -3.92
C LEU A 5 44.37 5.22 -4.15
N LEU A 6 44.47 6.12 -5.14
CA LEU A 6 43.37 7.02 -5.52
C LEU A 6 42.20 6.24 -6.12
N HIS A 7 42.47 5.27 -7.00
CA HIS A 7 41.46 4.41 -7.59
C HIS A 7 40.72 3.60 -6.51
N ARG A 8 41.46 2.94 -5.62
CA ARG A 8 40.89 2.17 -4.50
C ARG A 8 40.05 3.03 -3.55
N ARG A 9 40.44 4.29 -3.34
CA ARG A 9 39.66 5.25 -2.54
C ARG A 9 38.35 5.65 -3.24
N ALA A 10 38.39 5.87 -4.56
CA ALA A 10 37.21 6.19 -5.34
C ALA A 10 36.21 5.02 -5.32
N GLU A 11 36.67 3.79 -5.55
CA GLU A 11 35.85 2.57 -5.46
C GLU A 11 35.20 2.42 -4.07
N ALA A 12 35.99 2.61 -3.00
CA ALA A 12 35.48 2.53 -1.64
C ALA A 12 34.45 3.62 -1.32
N GLN A 13 34.60 4.82 -1.88
CA GLN A 13 33.62 5.90 -1.73
C GLN A 13 32.33 5.60 -2.48
N GLU A 14 32.43 5.05 -3.69
CA GLU A 14 31.28 4.67 -4.49
C GLU A 14 30.49 3.55 -3.83
N ALA A 15 31.16 2.50 -3.34
CA ALA A 15 30.54 1.43 -2.58
C ALA A 15 29.79 1.95 -1.33
N ARG A 16 30.38 2.91 -0.60
CA ARG A 16 29.72 3.55 0.56
C ARG A 16 28.54 4.44 0.19
N ARG A 17 28.52 5.01 -1.02
CA ARG A 17 27.38 5.81 -1.51
C ARG A 17 26.24 4.89 -1.92
N ALA A 18 26.54 3.84 -2.68
CA ALA A 18 25.58 2.83 -3.07
C ALA A 18 24.91 2.17 -1.86
N GLU A 19 25.70 1.76 -0.85
CA GLU A 19 25.19 1.16 0.38
C GLU A 19 24.23 2.11 1.12
N ARG A 20 24.60 3.38 1.28
CA ARG A 20 23.73 4.38 1.92
C ARG A 20 22.45 4.62 1.13
N ALA A 21 22.53 4.69 -0.20
CA ALA A 21 21.37 4.84 -1.06
C ALA A 21 20.41 3.64 -0.93
N ALA A 22 20.95 2.41 -0.90
CA ALA A 22 20.18 1.19 -0.67
C ALA A 22 19.47 1.20 0.70
N GLN A 23 20.16 1.62 1.76
CA GLN A 23 19.58 1.74 3.10
C GLN A 23 18.45 2.78 3.16
N ILE A 24 18.64 3.93 2.51
CA ILE A 24 17.61 4.99 2.43
C ILE A 24 16.38 4.47 1.68
N ALA A 25 16.58 3.85 0.51
CA ALA A 25 15.50 3.31 -0.30
C ALA A 25 14.75 2.19 0.43
N GLY A 26 15.48 1.29 1.11
CA GLY A 26 14.88 0.24 1.95
C GLY A 26 14.05 0.79 3.09
N SER A 27 14.60 1.76 3.85
CA SER A 27 13.88 2.41 4.95
C SER A 27 12.62 3.15 4.46
N ALA A 28 12.70 3.80 3.30
CA ALA A 28 11.58 4.47 2.67
C ALA A 28 10.51 3.48 2.18
N ALA A 29 10.91 2.35 1.60
CA ALA A 29 10.00 1.28 1.19
C ALA A 29 9.23 0.71 2.39
N GLU A 30 9.92 0.44 3.50
CA GLU A 30 9.27 0.01 4.73
C GLU A 30 8.34 1.09 5.32
N HIS A 31 8.78 2.35 5.30
CA HIS A 31 7.97 3.46 5.79
C HIS A 31 6.70 3.64 4.96
N LEU A 32 6.81 3.59 3.62
CA LEU A 32 5.68 3.58 2.69
C LEU A 32 4.71 2.44 2.98
N ALA A 33 5.24 1.23 3.21
CA ALA A 33 4.41 0.07 3.53
C ALA A 33 3.67 0.21 4.86
N ARG A 34 4.28 0.82 5.87
CA ARG A 34 3.65 1.07 7.18
C ARG A 34 2.58 2.16 7.15
N THR A 35 2.76 3.18 6.30
CA THR A 35 1.81 4.30 6.19
C THR A 35 0.71 4.04 5.16
N ALA A 36 0.80 2.95 4.39
CA ALA A 36 -0.20 2.60 3.40
C ALA A 36 -1.57 2.33 4.04
N VAL A 37 -2.61 2.97 3.48
CA VAL A 37 -4.00 2.82 3.95
C VAL A 37 -4.78 1.97 2.96
N TRP A 38 -5.38 0.89 3.45
CA TRP A 38 -6.15 -0.02 2.61
C TRP A 38 -7.63 0.35 2.58
N HIS A 39 -8.20 0.41 1.38
CA HIS A 39 -9.62 0.62 1.15
C HIS A 39 -10.07 -0.09 -0.13
N GLU A 40 -11.15 -0.89 -0.04
CA GLU A 40 -11.77 -1.56 -1.20
C GLU A 40 -10.78 -2.31 -2.13
N GLY A 41 -9.79 -2.99 -1.55
CA GLY A 41 -8.80 -3.77 -2.32
C GLY A 41 -7.65 -2.95 -2.90
N ARG A 42 -7.61 -1.64 -2.61
CA ARG A 42 -6.55 -0.71 -3.01
C ARG A 42 -5.69 -0.32 -1.81
N ALA A 43 -4.41 -0.12 -2.04
CA ALA A 43 -3.50 0.45 -1.05
C ALA A 43 -3.16 1.89 -1.44
N HIS A 44 -3.66 2.85 -0.66
CA HIS A 44 -3.31 4.25 -0.80
C HIS A 44 -1.90 4.51 -0.28
N LEU A 45 -1.11 5.24 -1.07
CA LEU A 45 0.30 5.47 -0.87
C LEU A 45 0.55 6.97 -0.66
N ASP A 46 1.51 7.30 0.21
CA ASP A 46 2.00 8.66 0.39
C ASP A 46 2.88 9.08 -0.82
N PRO A 47 2.45 10.08 -1.61
CA PRO A 47 3.21 10.52 -2.78
C PRO A 47 4.59 11.11 -2.46
N SER A 48 4.76 11.76 -1.31
CA SER A 48 6.04 12.36 -0.90
C SER A 48 7.11 11.29 -0.67
N ILE A 49 6.71 10.12 -0.16
CA ILE A 49 7.61 8.97 -0.01
C ILE A 49 7.82 8.28 -1.36
N LEU A 50 6.73 8.08 -2.13
CA LEU A 50 6.74 7.38 -3.43
C LEU A 50 7.64 8.06 -4.48
N PHE A 51 7.74 9.39 -4.48
CA PHE A 51 8.63 10.14 -5.37
C PHE A 51 9.93 10.58 -4.72
N GLY A 52 10.11 10.31 -3.43
CA GLY A 52 11.26 10.75 -2.65
C GLY A 52 12.28 9.63 -2.44
N ALA A 53 12.53 9.34 -1.17
CA ALA A 53 13.61 8.48 -0.71
C ALA A 53 13.56 7.05 -1.26
N ILE A 54 12.40 6.55 -1.70
CA ILE A 54 12.27 5.23 -2.32
C ILE A 54 13.06 5.11 -3.63
N LEU A 55 13.31 6.24 -4.31
CA LEU A 55 14.06 6.31 -5.56
C LEU A 55 15.56 6.55 -5.33
N ALA A 56 16.05 6.60 -4.08
CA ALA A 56 17.44 6.95 -3.78
C ALA A 56 18.46 5.96 -4.36
N ASP A 57 18.14 4.66 -4.38
CA ASP A 57 19.02 3.62 -4.91
C ASP A 57 18.86 3.47 -6.43
N VAL A 58 19.81 4.03 -7.18
CA VAL A 58 19.86 3.91 -8.65
C VAL A 58 20.18 2.50 -9.14
N GLY A 59 20.74 1.64 -8.28
CA GLY A 59 20.99 0.23 -8.59
C GLY A 59 19.71 -0.58 -8.71
N ARG A 60 18.62 -0.12 -8.08
CA ARG A 60 17.29 -0.73 -8.18
C ARG A 60 16.56 -0.19 -9.40
N ARG A 61 16.47 -1.01 -10.45
CA ARG A 61 15.87 -0.60 -11.73
C ARG A 61 14.35 -0.48 -11.68
N PHE A 62 13.70 -1.12 -10.72
CA PHE A 62 12.26 -1.10 -10.54
C PHE A 62 11.86 -1.24 -9.07
N ILE A 63 10.63 -0.83 -8.78
CA ILE A 63 9.95 -1.05 -7.51
C ILE A 63 8.80 -2.02 -7.74
N ALA A 64 8.70 -3.05 -6.90
CA ALA A 64 7.60 -4.00 -6.89
C ALA A 64 6.73 -3.80 -5.65
N PHE A 65 5.46 -3.47 -5.87
CA PHE A 65 4.45 -3.36 -4.83
C PHE A 65 3.73 -4.69 -4.70
N HIS A 66 3.82 -5.30 -3.51
CA HIS A 66 3.20 -6.58 -3.20
C HIS A 66 2.01 -6.35 -2.28
N GLY A 67 0.79 -6.55 -2.79
CA GLY A 67 -0.46 -6.44 -2.04
C GLY A 67 -0.86 -7.75 -1.34
N GLY A 68 0.11 -8.46 -0.74
CA GLY A 68 -0.09 -9.83 -0.25
C GLY A 68 -0.43 -10.80 -1.38
N ARG A 69 -1.62 -11.42 -1.34
CA ARG A 69 -2.12 -12.32 -2.41
C ARG A 69 -2.96 -11.61 -3.47
N ALA A 70 -3.26 -10.32 -3.29
CA ALA A 70 -4.21 -9.61 -4.13
C ALA A 70 -3.59 -9.18 -5.48
N PHE A 71 -2.37 -8.64 -5.45
CA PHE A 71 -1.70 -8.12 -6.63
C PHE A 71 -0.18 -8.03 -6.47
N GLU A 72 0.50 -7.98 -7.61
CA GLU A 72 1.89 -7.53 -7.73
C GLU A 72 1.99 -6.51 -8.87
N VAL A 73 2.41 -5.29 -8.57
CA VAL A 73 2.59 -4.21 -9.55
C VAL A 73 4.05 -3.80 -9.59
N ARG A 74 4.66 -3.83 -10.78
CA ARG A 74 6.07 -3.47 -10.98
C ARG A 74 6.18 -2.16 -11.75
N MET A 75 6.94 -1.22 -11.22
CA MET A 75 7.18 0.09 -11.83
C MET A 75 8.68 0.31 -12.00
N LEU A 76 9.12 0.59 -13.22
CA LEU A 76 10.49 1.00 -13.51
C LEU A 76 10.77 2.33 -12.79
N ARG A 77 11.96 2.41 -12.18
CA ARG A 77 12.37 3.57 -11.38
C ARG A 77 12.30 4.87 -12.18
N HIS A 78 12.71 4.84 -13.44
CA HIS A 78 12.69 6.03 -14.30
C HIS A 78 11.26 6.49 -14.63
N THR A 79 10.30 5.57 -14.74
CA THR A 79 8.88 5.93 -14.94
C THR A 79 8.35 6.68 -13.73
N LEU A 80 8.65 6.19 -12.52
CA LEU A 80 8.26 6.87 -11.27
C LEU A 80 8.98 8.21 -11.09
N TRP A 81 10.25 8.29 -11.48
CA TRP A 81 10.99 9.55 -11.45
C TRP A 81 10.32 10.61 -12.34
N SER A 82 10.07 10.29 -13.61
CA SER A 82 9.42 11.22 -14.54
C SER A 82 7.99 11.58 -14.10
N ALA A 83 7.26 10.62 -13.54
CA ALA A 83 5.95 10.90 -12.94
C ALA A 83 6.07 11.87 -11.75
N GLY A 84 7.07 11.68 -10.89
CA GLY A 84 7.35 12.57 -9.77
C GLY A 84 7.64 13.99 -10.20
N GLU A 85 8.46 14.19 -11.24
CA GLU A 85 8.73 15.52 -11.79
C GLU A 85 7.45 16.22 -12.28
N ALA A 86 6.56 15.49 -12.93
CA ALA A 86 5.31 16.04 -13.45
C ALA A 86 4.24 16.27 -12.38
N LEU A 87 4.18 15.42 -11.35
CA LEU A 87 3.06 15.35 -10.40
C LEU A 87 3.34 15.99 -9.05
N SER A 88 4.60 16.11 -8.62
CA SER A 88 4.97 16.72 -7.33
C SER A 88 4.46 18.14 -7.11
N PRO A 89 4.24 19.00 -8.13
CA PRO A 89 3.65 20.32 -7.93
C PRO A 89 2.16 20.32 -7.54
N HIS A 90 1.49 19.16 -7.50
CA HIS A 90 0.07 19.07 -7.14
C HIS A 90 -0.10 18.77 -5.65
N ASP A 91 -0.52 19.77 -4.87
CA ASP A 91 -0.73 19.65 -3.42
C ASP A 91 -1.85 18.67 -3.02
N ASP A 92 -2.79 18.41 -3.93
CA ASP A 92 -3.92 17.49 -3.73
C ASP A 92 -3.71 16.11 -4.37
N LEU A 93 -2.45 15.77 -4.67
CA LEU A 93 -2.10 14.51 -5.28
C LEU A 93 -2.43 13.34 -4.36
N THR A 94 -3.12 12.36 -4.92
CA THR A 94 -3.40 11.07 -4.29
C THR A 94 -2.82 9.96 -5.14
N ALA A 95 -2.25 8.95 -4.49
CA ALA A 95 -1.71 7.76 -5.15
C ALA A 95 -2.28 6.50 -4.53
N TRP A 96 -2.56 5.48 -5.34
CA TRP A 96 -2.89 4.14 -4.86
C TRP A 96 -2.42 3.08 -5.84
N VAL A 97 -2.25 1.86 -5.33
CA VAL A 97 -1.93 0.68 -6.13
C VAL A 97 -2.95 -0.42 -5.88
N ASP A 98 -3.34 -1.11 -6.94
CA ASP A 98 -4.25 -2.26 -6.91
C ASP A 98 -3.87 -3.28 -8.00
N ALA A 99 -4.78 -4.20 -8.33
CA ALA A 99 -4.54 -5.23 -9.33
C ALA A 99 -4.41 -4.70 -10.77
N GLU A 100 -4.95 -3.50 -11.06
CA GLU A 100 -4.88 -2.89 -12.38
C GLU A 100 -3.57 -2.13 -12.59
N GLY A 101 -3.01 -1.57 -11.51
CA GLY A 101 -1.72 -0.90 -11.57
C GLY A 101 -1.51 0.15 -10.49
N LEU A 102 -0.72 1.16 -10.83
CA LEU A 102 -0.43 2.32 -9.99
C LEU A 102 -1.17 3.54 -10.54
N HIS A 103 -1.89 4.23 -9.67
CA HIS A 103 -2.81 5.28 -10.05
C HIS A 103 -2.50 6.58 -9.32
N PHE A 104 -2.70 7.69 -10.02
CA PHE A 104 -2.54 9.04 -9.51
C PHE A 104 -3.74 9.87 -9.85
N ARG A 105 -4.25 10.66 -8.90
CA ARG A 105 -5.32 11.64 -9.14
C ARG A 105 -4.98 12.96 -8.47
N TRP A 106 -5.34 14.05 -9.14
CA TRP A 106 -5.12 15.43 -8.66
C TRP A 106 -6.23 16.35 -9.18
N LYS A 107 -6.22 17.62 -8.77
CA LYS A 107 -7.28 18.61 -9.06
C LYS A 107 -8.68 18.11 -8.67
N ASN A 108 -8.79 17.50 -7.48
CA ASN A 108 -9.99 16.85 -6.96
C ASN A 108 -10.54 15.77 -7.90
N GLY A 109 -9.65 14.96 -8.50
CA GLY A 109 -10.01 13.85 -9.37
C GLY A 109 -10.20 14.19 -10.85
N ARG A 110 -10.07 15.47 -11.24
CA ARG A 110 -10.15 15.89 -12.66
C ARG A 110 -8.91 15.53 -13.47
N GLY A 111 -7.76 15.47 -12.81
CA GLY A 111 -6.52 14.97 -13.38
C GLY A 111 -6.30 13.52 -12.99
N GLY A 112 -5.79 12.71 -13.92
CA GLY A 112 -5.49 11.32 -13.65
C GLY A 112 -4.41 10.73 -14.54
N LEU A 113 -3.60 9.87 -13.94
CA LEU A 113 -2.60 9.05 -14.61
C LEU A 113 -2.71 7.63 -14.05
N ASN A 114 -2.70 6.63 -14.93
CA ASN A 114 -2.70 5.22 -14.57
C ASN A 114 -1.52 4.55 -15.25
N PHE A 115 -0.67 3.90 -14.46
CA PHE A 115 0.40 3.05 -14.96
C PHE A 115 0.02 1.60 -14.79
N LEU A 116 0.05 0.87 -15.89
CA LEU A 116 -0.05 -0.58 -15.87
C LEU A 116 1.27 -1.18 -15.36
N SER A 117 1.18 -2.34 -14.71
CA SER A 117 2.36 -3.11 -14.30
C SER A 117 3.30 -3.35 -15.48
N GLN A 118 4.58 -3.03 -15.29
CA GLN A 118 5.59 -3.09 -16.34
C GLN A 118 6.31 -4.43 -16.33
N HIS A 119 6.62 -4.94 -17.52
CA HIS A 119 7.35 -6.19 -17.67
C HIS A 119 8.79 -6.05 -17.17
N VAL A 120 9.20 -6.96 -16.29
CA VAL A 120 10.57 -7.08 -15.79
C VAL A 120 11.06 -8.49 -16.12
N PRO A 121 12.18 -8.64 -16.85
CA PRO A 121 12.74 -9.96 -17.14
C PRO A 121 13.03 -10.75 -15.87
N ALA A 122 12.80 -12.07 -15.89
CA ALA A 122 12.98 -12.92 -14.70
C ALA A 122 14.38 -12.81 -14.08
N ARG A 123 15.43 -12.71 -14.91
CA ARG A 123 16.82 -12.49 -14.49
C ARG A 123 17.03 -11.20 -13.70
N ASP A 124 16.14 -10.22 -13.86
CA ASP A 124 16.26 -8.89 -13.31
C ASP A 124 15.48 -8.74 -11.99
N ILE A 125 14.62 -9.70 -11.63
CA ILE A 125 13.70 -9.62 -10.47
C ILE A 125 14.46 -9.38 -9.16
N GLY A 126 15.60 -10.04 -8.95
CA GLY A 126 16.41 -9.89 -7.73
C GLY A 126 16.98 -8.48 -7.51
N PHE A 127 16.98 -7.64 -8.55
CA PHE A 127 17.47 -6.26 -8.51
C PHE A 127 16.35 -5.23 -8.30
N GLY A 128 15.13 -5.68 -7.97
CA GLY A 128 14.02 -4.81 -7.61
C GLY A 128 14.10 -4.32 -6.17
N LEU A 129 13.51 -3.17 -5.89
CA LEU A 129 13.13 -2.79 -4.53
C LEU A 129 11.74 -3.32 -4.25
N HIS A 130 11.56 -4.11 -3.18
CA HIS A 130 10.28 -4.74 -2.86
C HIS A 130 9.58 -4.01 -1.73
N VAL A 131 8.33 -3.58 -1.98
CA VAL A 131 7.46 -2.91 -1.02
C VAL A 131 6.33 -3.87 -0.67
N TYR A 132 6.31 -4.39 0.55
CA TYR A 132 5.30 -5.34 1.00
C TYR A 132 4.16 -4.63 1.72
N LEU A 133 3.09 -4.35 0.97
CA LEU A 133 1.88 -3.71 1.47
C LEU A 133 1.03 -4.78 2.16
N THR A 134 0.98 -4.76 3.49
CA THR A 134 0.21 -5.75 4.25
C THR A 134 -1.24 -5.31 4.34
N PRO A 135 -2.21 -6.00 3.72
CA PRO A 135 -3.62 -5.67 3.89
C PRO A 135 -4.04 -5.89 5.35
N PRO A 136 -4.99 -5.10 5.87
CA PRO A 136 -5.54 -5.33 7.20
C PRO A 136 -6.12 -6.73 7.27
N VAL A 137 -5.78 -7.47 8.33
CA VAL A 137 -6.37 -8.78 8.59
C VAL A 137 -7.88 -8.58 8.73
N GLN A 138 -8.64 -8.97 7.71
CA GLN A 138 -10.09 -9.04 7.80
C GLN A 138 -10.42 -10.07 8.87
N ARG A 139 -10.73 -9.61 10.09
CA ARG A 139 -11.34 -10.49 11.08
C ARG A 139 -12.69 -10.89 10.51
N PRO A 140 -13.01 -12.19 10.41
CA PRO A 140 -14.36 -12.58 10.03
C PRO A 140 -15.31 -11.87 10.98
N SER A 141 -16.15 -11.00 10.42
CA SER A 141 -17.20 -10.34 11.16
C SER A 141 -18.04 -11.46 11.74
N VAL A 142 -17.97 -11.63 13.07
CA VAL A 142 -18.92 -12.48 13.77
C VAL A 142 -20.26 -11.84 13.46
N HIS A 143 -21.02 -12.42 12.52
CA HIS A 143 -22.42 -12.08 12.33
C HIS A 143 -23.03 -12.20 13.72
N ARG A 144 -23.29 -11.05 14.35
CA ARG A 144 -24.02 -10.98 15.59
C ARG A 144 -25.36 -11.60 15.26
N ALA A 145 -25.52 -12.89 15.62
CA ALA A 145 -26.75 -13.62 15.41
C ALA A 145 -27.87 -12.72 15.91
N GLN A 146 -28.79 -12.38 15.01
CA GLN A 146 -29.95 -11.58 15.36
C GLN A 146 -30.60 -12.27 16.56
N ARG A 147 -30.67 -11.54 17.67
CA ARG A 147 -31.31 -12.03 18.89
C ARG A 147 -32.73 -12.45 18.49
N PRO A 148 -33.17 -13.69 18.72
CA PRO A 148 -34.50 -14.11 18.28
C PRO A 148 -35.55 -13.18 18.89
N PRO A 149 -36.62 -12.85 18.15
CA PRO A 149 -37.68 -11.98 18.66
C PRO A 149 -38.23 -12.59 19.96
N ARG A 150 -38.34 -11.75 21.00
CA ARG A 150 -38.95 -12.15 22.27
C ARG A 150 -40.38 -12.60 21.98
N ARG A 151 -40.72 -13.85 22.29
CA ARG A 151 -42.10 -14.33 22.24
C ARG A 151 -42.96 -13.47 23.19
N PRO A 152 -44.15 -13.01 22.77
CA PRO A 152 -45.09 -12.37 23.68
C PRO A 152 -45.53 -13.37 24.75
N VAL A 153 -45.55 -12.91 26.00
CA VAL A 153 -46.09 -13.65 27.15
C VAL A 153 -47.61 -13.64 27.01
N SER A 154 -48.24 -14.81 26.91
CA SER A 154 -49.70 -14.92 27.03
C SER A 154 -50.07 -14.61 28.48
N LEU A 155 -50.78 -13.50 28.71
CA LEU A 155 -51.55 -13.33 29.93
C LEU A 155 -52.67 -14.36 29.91
N GLY A 156 -52.68 -15.24 30.90
CA GLY A 156 -53.70 -16.28 31.05
C GLY A 156 -55.08 -15.67 31.28
N ASP A 157 -56.07 -16.31 30.69
CA ASP A 157 -57.48 -16.13 30.97
C ASP A 157 -57.77 -16.44 32.44
N GLU A 158 -58.02 -15.41 33.24
CA GLU A 158 -58.67 -15.56 34.54
C GLU A 158 -60.12 -15.09 34.41
N VAL A 159 -60.97 -15.99 33.93
CA VAL A 159 -62.42 -15.83 33.96
C VAL A 159 -62.87 -16.14 35.39
N VAL A 160 -62.99 -15.12 36.23
CA VAL A 160 -63.62 -15.26 37.56
C VAL A 160 -65.13 -15.34 37.36
N ASN A 161 -65.65 -16.56 37.39
CA ASN A 161 -67.07 -16.87 37.37
C ASN A 161 -67.65 -16.55 38.76
N MET A 162 -68.38 -15.44 38.88
CA MET A 162 -69.01 -15.03 40.12
C MET A 162 -70.44 -15.57 40.16
N THR A 163 -70.62 -16.73 40.78
CA THR A 163 -71.94 -17.28 41.13
C THR A 163 -71.95 -17.60 42.61
N LEU A 164 -72.71 -16.85 43.40
CA LEU A 164 -73.27 -17.36 44.65
C LEU A 164 -74.72 -16.89 44.76
N PHE A 165 -75.55 -17.88 45.05
CA PHE A 165 -76.99 -17.87 45.15
C PHE A 165 -77.43 -17.46 46.57
N THR A 166 -78.63 -16.86 46.60
CA THR A 166 -79.66 -16.76 47.66
C THR A 166 -79.36 -15.98 48.94
#